data_AF-A0A940PPZ0-F1
#
_entry.id   AF-A0A940PPZ0-F1
#
_cell.length_a   1.000
_cell.length_b   1.000
_cell.length_c   1.000
_cell.angle_alpha   90.00
_cell.angle_beta   90.00
_cell.angle_gamma   90.00
#
_symmetry.space_group_name_H-M   'P 1'
#
loop_
_entity.id
_entity.type
_entity.pdbx_description
1 polymer ?
#
loop_
_entity_poly.entity_id
_entity_poly.type
_entity_poly.pdbx_seq_one_letter_code
_entity_poly.pdbx_strand_id
1 'polypeptide(L)'
;MNKRWLSYVLSVTLGVTTLLSVVPSSTAAGLSGFKDTSRHWSSKAVTWAADNGIVNGYEDGTFRPDQVVSEPEFLAMLLRAYPETAVSTAGPGAAWYEPYYNYAWGQQWPVLNNANRSLYNRGYVARLIAATQNGTMGLNDSIRYLLDQGLSQGKTAATIEGYKAVDKLTRAEAVQFILNMKQNSFRLHAAPAQSKPSIPAAANAAISVKGIAIGDTVDSVTEKLGAPARKDASEYGFHWYIYNQDYNDYAQIGISGNKVVALYSPSANWRTDRGIADGSGKAEVDKQYGTPVSFILKGNTRFMTNYGKGEHGTYEISDAYVTFFYDLHRSNVVTGVQVIGKSTEISLEAFYPKASDALARAYERQSIDLANAGRAKLGLAPFAWDDAIASTARKHSQDMAAKGYFDHSNLSGLSPFDRMEQDGLRFRAAAENIAAGQTSAIFAHHGWMNSEGHRKNLLGSFKRLGVGVHFGGKLNIYYTQNFYTP
;
A
#
# COMPACT_ATOMS: atom_id res chain seq x y z
N MET A 1 -42.51 31.50 -7.74
CA MET A 1 -43.56 30.88 -6.91
C MET A 1 -43.41 29.37 -6.98
N ASN A 2 -43.28 28.74 -5.81
CA ASN A 2 -43.35 27.32 -5.46
C ASN A 2 -43.88 26.34 -6.51
N LYS A 3 -43.22 25.17 -6.62
CA LYS A 3 -43.83 23.88 -6.24
C LYS A 3 -42.78 22.78 -6.04
N ARG A 4 -42.80 22.23 -4.83
CA ARG A 4 -42.13 21.03 -4.32
C ARG A 4 -42.64 19.78 -5.03
N TRP A 5 -41.78 18.77 -5.22
CA TRP A 5 -42.16 17.35 -5.13
C TRP A 5 -41.02 16.58 -4.45
N LEU A 6 -41.46 15.69 -3.55
CA LEU A 6 -40.73 14.94 -2.54
C LEU A 6 -39.79 13.88 -3.14
N SER A 7 -38.56 13.81 -2.65
CA SER A 7 -37.71 12.62 -2.76
C SER A 7 -37.96 11.74 -1.54
N TYR A 8 -38.51 10.55 -1.74
CA TYR A 8 -38.49 9.47 -0.75
C TYR A 8 -37.04 8.98 -0.62
N VAL A 9 -36.36 9.39 0.45
CA VAL A 9 -35.16 8.70 0.93
C VAL A 9 -35.65 7.60 1.86
N LEU A 10 -35.50 6.36 1.42
CA LEU A 10 -35.61 5.20 2.30
C LEU A 10 -34.38 5.23 3.21
N SER A 11 -34.52 5.88 4.36
CA SER A 11 -33.51 5.87 5.42
C SER A 11 -33.37 4.45 5.95
N VAL A 12 -32.37 3.72 5.47
CA VAL A 12 -31.84 2.58 6.21
C VAL A 12 -31.11 3.17 7.41
N THR A 13 -31.79 3.21 8.55
CA THR A 13 -31.20 3.48 9.85
C THR A 13 -30.15 2.40 10.14
N LEU A 14 -28.89 2.66 9.79
CA LEU A 14 -27.78 2.02 10.48
C LEU A 14 -27.81 2.55 11.92
N GLY A 15 -28.14 1.67 12.86
CA GLY A 15 -28.02 1.96 14.28
C GLY A 15 -26.58 2.34 14.61
N VAL A 16 -26.35 3.64 14.77
CA VAL A 16 -25.15 4.20 15.38
C VAL A 16 -25.18 3.76 16.84
N THR A 17 -24.38 2.76 17.20
CA THR A 17 -24.10 2.47 18.60
C THR A 17 -22.98 3.41 19.04
N THR A 18 -23.36 4.44 19.78
CA THR A 18 -22.44 5.28 20.54
C THR A 18 -21.73 4.43 21.59
N LEU A 19 -20.43 4.19 21.40
CA LEU A 19 -19.55 3.82 22.51
C LEU A 19 -19.37 5.06 23.38
N LEU A 20 -20.24 5.20 24.39
CA LEU A 20 -20.05 6.15 25.47
C LEU A 20 -18.76 5.80 26.21
N SER A 21 -17.86 6.77 26.28
CA SER A 21 -16.68 6.75 27.12
C SER A 21 -17.12 6.69 28.59
N VAL A 22 -17.02 5.51 29.20
CA VAL A 22 -17.19 5.32 30.64
C VAL A 22 -15.80 5.30 31.28
N VAL A 23 -15.56 6.27 32.16
CA VAL A 23 -14.47 6.28 33.13
C VAL A 23 -14.62 5.05 34.03
N PRO A 24 -13.60 4.20 34.23
CA PRO A 24 -13.75 3.06 35.12
C PRO A 24 -13.72 3.54 36.58
N SER A 25 -14.90 3.62 37.21
CA SER A 25 -15.01 3.49 38.65
C SER A 25 -15.06 2.00 38.99
N SER A 26 -14.13 1.60 39.85
CA SER A 26 -13.90 0.25 40.35
C SER A 26 -15.14 -0.43 40.93
N THR A 27 -15.53 -1.56 40.37
CA THR A 27 -15.89 -2.78 41.13
C THR A 27 -15.53 -4.01 40.30
N ALA A 28 -14.64 -4.84 40.82
CA ALA A 28 -14.39 -6.17 40.30
C ALA A 28 -15.61 -7.05 40.61
N ALA A 29 -16.51 -7.20 39.64
CA ALA A 29 -17.52 -8.25 39.63
C ALA A 29 -17.08 -9.28 38.57
N GLY A 30 -16.76 -10.49 39.02
CA GLY A 30 -16.26 -11.57 38.16
C GLY A 30 -17.22 -11.86 37.00
N LEU A 31 -16.68 -11.82 35.77
CA LEU A 31 -17.42 -12.22 34.57
C LEU A 31 -17.55 -13.74 34.55
N SER A 32 -18.60 -14.28 35.19
CA SER A 32 -19.09 -15.61 34.82
C SER A 32 -19.54 -15.58 33.35
N GLY A 33 -18.99 -16.48 32.53
CA GLY A 33 -18.86 -16.36 31.07
C GLY A 33 -20.08 -15.95 30.22
N PHE A 34 -19.82 -15.57 28.97
CA PHE A 34 -20.83 -15.03 28.04
C PHE A 34 -21.92 -16.05 27.68
N LYS A 35 -23.16 -15.56 27.60
CA LYS A 35 -24.38 -16.37 27.40
C LYS A 35 -24.30 -17.28 26.16
N ASP A 36 -23.70 -16.79 25.08
CA ASP A 36 -23.63 -17.42 23.76
C ASP A 36 -22.36 -18.27 23.54
N THR A 37 -21.54 -18.47 24.58
CA THR A 37 -20.26 -19.20 24.45
C THR A 37 -20.19 -20.50 25.24
N SER A 38 -21.17 -20.78 26.11
CA SER A 38 -21.14 -21.95 27.02
C SER A 38 -21.04 -23.31 26.31
N ARG A 39 -21.64 -23.44 25.12
CA ARG A 39 -21.58 -24.65 24.27
C ARG A 39 -20.75 -24.46 22.99
N HIS A 40 -20.11 -23.29 22.83
CA HIS A 40 -19.34 -22.98 21.64
C HIS A 40 -17.95 -23.62 21.72
N TRP A 41 -17.38 -24.07 20.60
CA TRP A 41 -16.07 -24.74 20.59
C TRP A 41 -14.95 -23.87 21.18
N SER A 42 -15.07 -22.54 21.05
CA SER A 42 -14.11 -21.58 21.56
C SER A 42 -14.35 -21.16 23.02
N SER A 43 -15.28 -21.79 23.74
CA SER A 43 -15.67 -21.39 25.11
C SER A 43 -14.46 -21.13 26.01
N LYS A 44 -13.51 -22.08 26.05
CA LYS A 44 -12.28 -21.98 26.85
C LYS A 44 -11.42 -20.78 26.45
N ALA A 45 -11.22 -20.57 25.15
CA ALA A 45 -10.40 -19.46 24.66
C ALA A 45 -11.05 -18.10 24.91
N VAL A 46 -12.36 -18.02 24.80
CA VAL A 46 -13.10 -16.78 25.08
C VAL A 46 -13.08 -16.46 26.57
N THR A 47 -13.32 -17.43 27.45
CA THR A 47 -13.22 -17.24 28.90
C THR A 47 -11.81 -16.79 29.28
N TRP A 48 -10.78 -17.48 28.80
CA TRP A 48 -9.39 -17.08 29.03
C TRP A 48 -9.12 -15.64 28.57
N ALA A 49 -9.58 -15.27 27.38
CA ALA A 49 -9.36 -13.93 26.85
C ALA A 49 -10.09 -12.84 27.67
N ALA A 50 -11.30 -13.14 28.17
CA ALA A 50 -12.04 -12.22 29.03
C ALA A 50 -11.36 -12.06 30.40
N ASP A 51 -10.95 -13.16 31.03
CA ASP A 51 -10.27 -13.17 32.34
C ASP A 51 -8.94 -12.41 32.32
N ASN A 52 -8.31 -12.30 31.14
CA ASN A 52 -7.05 -11.58 30.95
C ASN A 52 -7.23 -10.18 30.34
N GLY A 53 -8.47 -9.66 30.25
CA GLY A 53 -8.75 -8.31 29.74
C GLY A 53 -8.44 -8.10 28.25
N ILE A 54 -8.32 -9.18 27.48
CA ILE A 54 -8.01 -9.14 26.03
C ILE A 54 -9.27 -8.75 25.24
N VAL A 55 -10.42 -9.26 25.67
CA VAL A 55 -11.73 -9.01 25.04
C VAL A 55 -12.77 -8.60 26.07
N ASN A 56 -13.72 -7.80 25.61
CA ASN A 56 -14.97 -7.52 26.31
C ASN A 56 -16.15 -8.10 25.51
N GLY A 57 -17.24 -8.38 26.22
CA GLY A 57 -18.52 -8.69 25.60
C GLY A 57 -19.34 -7.44 25.25
N TYR A 58 -20.54 -7.68 24.78
CA TYR A 58 -21.57 -6.67 24.53
C TYR A 58 -22.41 -6.45 25.79
N GLU A 59 -23.11 -5.31 25.86
CA GLU A 59 -23.98 -4.94 26.99
C GLU A 59 -25.11 -5.96 27.24
N ASP A 60 -25.51 -6.71 26.20
CA ASP A 60 -26.49 -7.79 26.28
C ASP A 60 -25.96 -9.08 26.97
N GLY A 61 -24.67 -9.10 27.32
CA GLY A 61 -23.98 -10.23 27.95
C GLY A 61 -23.49 -11.30 26.95
N THR A 62 -23.42 -10.97 25.65
CA THR A 62 -22.91 -11.86 24.60
C THR A 62 -21.47 -11.55 24.20
N PHE A 63 -20.77 -12.51 23.60
CA PHE A 63 -19.46 -12.32 22.98
C PHE A 63 -19.52 -12.23 21.46
N ARG A 64 -20.51 -12.87 20.84
CA ARG A 64 -20.74 -13.06 19.40
C ARG A 64 -19.56 -13.76 18.71
N PRO A 65 -19.29 -15.04 19.08
CA PRO A 65 -18.07 -15.75 18.65
C PRO A 65 -17.91 -15.84 17.12
N ASP A 66 -19.00 -15.97 16.37
CA ASP A 66 -18.97 -16.11 14.91
C ASP A 66 -18.93 -14.77 14.15
N GLN A 67 -18.97 -13.65 14.86
CA GLN A 67 -18.91 -12.33 14.23
C GLN A 67 -17.51 -12.11 13.62
N VAL A 68 -17.47 -11.62 12.38
CA VAL A 68 -16.21 -11.28 11.69
C VAL A 68 -15.54 -10.08 12.36
N VAL A 69 -14.21 -10.16 12.52
CA VAL A 69 -13.39 -9.06 13.05
C VAL A 69 -12.66 -8.29 11.94
N SER A 70 -12.38 -7.02 12.19
CA SER A 70 -11.50 -6.21 11.36
C SER A 70 -10.05 -6.31 11.81
N GLU A 71 -9.13 -5.83 10.98
CA GLU A 71 -7.71 -5.74 11.32
C GLU A 71 -7.44 -4.98 12.63
N PRO A 72 -7.99 -3.76 12.87
CA PRO A 72 -7.71 -3.04 14.11
C PRO A 72 -8.29 -3.75 15.35
N GLU A 73 -9.40 -4.49 15.20
CA GLU A 73 -9.95 -5.29 16.29
C GLU A 73 -9.04 -6.46 16.65
N PHE A 74 -8.55 -7.18 15.65
CA PHE A 74 -7.57 -8.24 15.86
C PHE A 74 -6.28 -7.70 16.47
N LEU A 75 -5.76 -6.58 15.95
CA LEU A 75 -4.53 -5.97 16.43
C LEU A 75 -4.66 -5.49 17.89
N ALA A 76 -5.82 -4.95 18.26
CA ALA A 76 -6.11 -4.59 19.64
C ALA A 76 -6.15 -5.82 20.57
N MET A 77 -6.79 -6.92 20.15
CA MET A 77 -6.78 -8.17 20.91
C MET A 77 -5.36 -8.71 21.05
N LEU A 78 -4.59 -8.73 19.97
CA LEU A 78 -3.20 -9.18 19.98
C LEU A 78 -2.37 -8.37 20.98
N LEU A 79 -2.37 -7.04 20.86
CA LEU A 79 -1.52 -6.19 21.71
C LEU A 79 -1.95 -6.17 23.18
N ARG A 80 -3.25 -6.35 23.49
CA ARG A 80 -3.70 -6.52 24.88
C ARG A 80 -3.22 -7.83 25.51
N ALA A 81 -3.04 -8.88 24.72
CA ALA A 81 -2.49 -10.16 25.21
C ALA A 81 -0.99 -10.12 25.52
N TYR A 82 -0.33 -9.01 25.15
CA TYR A 82 1.09 -8.72 25.33
C TYR A 82 1.26 -7.33 25.98
N PRO A 83 0.86 -7.15 27.25
CA PRO A 83 0.84 -5.85 27.91
C PRO A 83 2.22 -5.19 28.03
N GLU A 84 3.30 -5.97 27.95
CA GLU A 84 4.68 -5.46 27.89
C GLU A 84 4.96 -4.55 26.69
N THR A 85 4.09 -4.57 25.67
CA THR A 85 4.17 -3.68 24.51
C THR A 85 3.87 -2.22 24.86
N ALA A 86 3.22 -1.96 26.00
CA ALA A 86 2.94 -0.62 26.54
C ALA A 86 2.22 0.33 25.55
N VAL A 87 1.29 -0.20 24.74
CA VAL A 87 0.51 0.60 23.79
C VAL A 87 -0.31 1.66 24.55
N SER A 88 -0.18 2.92 24.13
CA SER A 88 -0.89 4.05 24.72
C SER A 88 -2.39 4.02 24.43
N THR A 89 -3.18 4.72 25.24
CA THR A 89 -4.58 4.98 24.94
C THR A 89 -4.71 6.04 23.85
N ALA A 90 -5.81 5.98 23.09
CA ALA A 90 -6.10 7.00 22.09
C ALA A 90 -6.36 8.35 22.78
N GLY A 91 -5.79 9.43 22.23
CA GLY A 91 -6.03 10.78 22.72
C GLY A 91 -7.47 11.27 22.45
N PRO A 92 -7.91 12.36 23.09
CA PRO A 92 -9.23 12.94 22.83
C PRO A 92 -9.43 13.25 21.34
N GLY A 93 -10.49 12.71 20.75
CA GLY A 93 -10.82 12.91 19.33
C GLY A 93 -10.08 12.02 18.33
N ALA A 94 -9.09 11.23 18.76
CA ALA A 94 -8.42 10.25 17.94
C ALA A 94 -9.27 8.97 17.75
N ALA A 95 -9.05 8.26 16.65
CA ALA A 95 -9.72 6.98 16.44
C ALA A 95 -9.22 5.95 17.48
N TRP A 96 -10.12 5.18 18.09
CA TRP A 96 -9.77 4.24 19.16
C TRP A 96 -8.68 3.23 18.77
N TYR A 97 -8.57 2.92 17.48
CA TYR A 97 -7.64 1.93 16.96
C TYR A 97 -6.25 2.48 16.60
N GLU A 98 -6.09 3.80 16.55
CA GLU A 98 -4.88 4.46 16.07
C GLU A 98 -3.61 4.07 16.85
N PRO A 99 -3.61 3.96 18.19
CA PRO A 99 -2.42 3.55 18.94
C PRO A 99 -1.91 2.15 18.56
N TYR A 100 -2.81 1.23 18.22
CA TYR A 100 -2.45 -0.14 17.83
C TYR A 100 -1.71 -0.15 16.48
N TYR A 101 -2.18 0.64 15.52
CA TYR A 101 -1.48 0.78 14.24
C TYR A 101 -0.14 1.48 14.39
N ASN A 102 -0.08 2.56 15.20
CA ASN A 102 1.17 3.25 15.48
C ASN A 102 2.21 2.30 16.08
N TYR A 103 1.79 1.44 17.01
CA TYR A 103 2.66 0.40 17.55
C TYR A 103 3.11 -0.57 16.46
N ALA A 104 2.18 -1.16 15.70
CA ALA A 104 2.50 -2.12 14.65
C ALA A 104 3.46 -1.55 13.60
N TRP A 105 3.28 -0.29 13.18
CA TRP A 105 4.20 0.39 12.26
C TRP A 105 5.57 0.64 12.88
N GLY A 106 5.64 1.05 14.15
CA GLY A 106 6.90 1.17 14.88
C GLY A 106 7.66 -0.16 14.96
N GLN A 107 6.94 -1.28 14.96
CA GLN A 107 7.51 -2.64 14.90
C GLN A 107 7.71 -3.15 13.45
N GLN A 108 7.44 -2.33 12.43
CA GLN A 108 7.50 -2.69 11.01
C GLN A 108 6.61 -3.89 10.63
N TRP A 109 5.51 -4.11 11.36
CA TRP A 109 4.58 -5.19 11.06
C TRP A 109 3.69 -4.86 9.84
N PRO A 110 3.38 -5.87 9.00
CA PRO A 110 2.51 -5.70 7.86
C PRO A 110 1.05 -5.57 8.32
N VAL A 111 0.49 -4.38 8.15
CA VAL A 111 -0.91 -4.05 8.44
C VAL A 111 -1.52 -3.33 7.23
N LEU A 112 -2.77 -3.65 6.91
CA LEU A 112 -3.56 -3.02 5.85
C LEU A 112 -3.98 -1.59 6.15
N ASN A 113 -4.03 -1.21 7.43
CA ASN A 113 -4.61 0.05 7.90
C ASN A 113 -6.07 0.19 7.46
N ASN A 114 -6.88 -0.84 7.71
CA ASN A 114 -8.25 -0.91 7.22
C ASN A 114 -9.24 -1.32 8.30
N ALA A 115 -10.16 -0.42 8.62
CA ALA A 115 -11.23 -0.69 9.58
C ALA A 115 -12.33 -1.63 9.03
N ASN A 116 -12.35 -1.90 7.71
CA ASN A 116 -13.37 -2.72 7.08
C ASN A 116 -13.15 -4.22 7.34
N ARG A 117 -14.04 -4.80 8.15
CA ARG A 117 -14.13 -6.23 8.48
C ARG A 117 -14.18 -7.15 7.27
N SER A 118 -14.78 -6.70 6.16
CA SER A 118 -14.91 -7.52 4.95
C SER A 118 -13.60 -7.73 4.20
N LEU A 119 -12.53 -7.00 4.51
CA LEU A 119 -11.24 -7.15 3.84
C LEU A 119 -10.25 -7.98 4.65
N TYR A 120 -10.41 -8.04 5.98
CA TYR A 120 -9.55 -8.82 6.85
C TYR A 120 -9.92 -10.31 6.85
N ASN A 121 -8.91 -11.19 6.87
CA ASN A 121 -9.07 -12.64 6.72
C ASN A 121 -7.93 -13.39 7.42
N ARG A 122 -8.05 -14.73 7.48
CA ARG A 122 -7.06 -15.59 8.12
C ARG A 122 -5.65 -15.43 7.51
N GLY A 123 -5.55 -15.20 6.21
CA GLY A 123 -4.26 -15.00 5.53
C GLY A 123 -3.48 -13.76 6.04
N TYR A 124 -4.18 -12.68 6.36
CA TYR A 124 -3.53 -11.50 6.97
C TYR A 124 -3.05 -11.76 8.38
N VAL A 125 -3.80 -12.52 9.18
CA VAL A 125 -3.36 -12.97 10.51
C VAL A 125 -2.06 -13.76 10.40
N ALA A 126 -1.98 -14.71 9.45
CA ALA A 126 -0.76 -15.49 9.24
C ALA A 126 0.44 -14.59 8.93
N ARG A 127 0.29 -13.64 8.00
CA ARG A 127 1.37 -12.72 7.64
C ARG A 127 1.80 -11.83 8.79
N LEU A 128 0.83 -11.27 9.52
CA LEU A 128 1.10 -10.42 10.67
C LEU A 128 1.89 -11.18 11.75
N ILE A 129 1.40 -12.35 12.17
CA ILE A 129 2.05 -13.15 13.22
C ILE A 129 3.44 -13.64 12.76
N ALA A 130 3.56 -14.14 11.53
CA ALA A 130 4.86 -14.59 11.02
C ALA A 130 5.86 -13.43 10.91
N ALA A 131 5.39 -12.24 10.53
CA ALA A 131 6.23 -11.08 10.39
C ALA A 131 6.81 -10.57 11.70
N THR A 132 6.15 -10.80 12.84
CA THR A 132 6.74 -10.44 14.14
C THR A 132 7.97 -11.29 14.49
N GLN A 133 8.33 -12.27 13.67
CA GLN A 133 9.42 -13.23 13.94
C GLN A 133 10.43 -13.27 12.80
N ASN A 134 9.94 -13.21 11.55
CA ASN A 134 10.73 -13.46 10.35
C ASN A 134 10.69 -12.32 9.32
N GLY A 135 10.00 -11.22 9.65
CA GLY A 135 9.74 -10.14 8.70
C GLY A 135 8.69 -10.52 7.66
N THR A 136 8.49 -9.67 6.65
CA THR A 136 7.44 -9.92 5.65
C THR A 136 7.77 -11.16 4.82
N MET A 137 6.87 -12.14 4.84
CA MET A 137 6.97 -13.42 4.13
C MET A 137 5.81 -13.59 3.13
N GLY A 138 5.99 -14.47 2.15
CA GLY A 138 4.89 -14.92 1.27
C GLY A 138 3.78 -15.62 2.06
N LEU A 139 2.54 -15.58 1.56
CA LEU A 139 1.37 -16.14 2.27
C LEU A 139 1.57 -17.59 2.72
N ASN A 140 2.02 -18.43 1.80
CA ASN A 140 2.17 -19.86 2.04
C ASN A 140 3.28 -20.12 3.07
N ASP A 141 4.33 -19.31 3.09
CA ASP A 141 5.42 -19.42 4.06
C ASP A 141 4.96 -18.94 5.44
N SER A 142 4.18 -17.86 5.52
CA SER A 142 3.55 -17.43 6.77
C SER A 142 2.61 -18.49 7.32
N ILE A 143 1.80 -19.13 6.47
CA ILE A 143 0.91 -20.22 6.92
C ILE A 143 1.72 -21.41 7.41
N ARG A 144 2.75 -21.84 6.66
CA ARG A 144 3.64 -22.92 7.11
C ARG A 144 4.29 -22.60 8.45
N TYR A 145 4.79 -21.38 8.63
CA TYR A 145 5.33 -20.93 9.92
C TYR A 145 4.33 -21.10 11.07
N LEU A 146 3.08 -20.68 10.90
CA LEU A 146 2.06 -20.84 11.94
C LEU A 146 1.76 -22.32 12.24
N LEU A 147 1.76 -23.18 11.23
CA LEU A 147 1.51 -24.62 11.41
C LEU A 147 2.71 -25.29 12.11
N ASP A 148 3.93 -24.99 11.67
CA ASP A 148 5.17 -25.58 12.19
C ASP A 148 5.44 -25.17 13.65
N GLN A 149 5.09 -23.93 14.01
CA GLN A 149 5.21 -23.42 15.38
C GLN A 149 4.02 -23.78 16.28
N GLY A 150 3.08 -24.61 15.80
CA GLY A 150 1.90 -25.00 16.59
C GLY A 150 0.95 -23.85 16.93
N LEU A 151 1.04 -22.72 16.21
CA LEU A 151 0.19 -21.54 16.40
C LEU A 151 -1.18 -21.72 15.73
N SER A 152 -1.27 -22.64 14.77
CA SER A 152 -2.51 -23.04 14.12
C SER A 152 -2.50 -24.52 13.77
N GLN A 153 -3.68 -25.15 13.79
CA GLN A 153 -3.89 -26.50 13.21
C GLN A 153 -4.66 -26.43 11.88
N GLY A 154 -4.75 -25.22 11.30
CA GLY A 154 -5.64 -24.92 10.19
C GLY A 154 -7.11 -24.97 10.60
N LYS A 155 -8.01 -24.74 9.63
CA LYS A 155 -9.46 -24.78 9.84
C LYS A 155 -10.04 -26.17 9.57
N THR A 156 -9.43 -26.89 8.64
CA THR A 156 -9.87 -28.23 8.19
C THR A 156 -8.77 -29.26 8.32
N ALA A 157 -7.51 -28.87 8.10
CA ALA A 157 -6.33 -29.70 8.31
C ALA A 157 -5.11 -28.81 8.55
N ALA A 158 -4.06 -29.36 9.17
CA ALA A 158 -2.78 -28.69 9.39
C ALA A 158 -1.94 -28.63 8.09
N THR A 159 -2.52 -28.07 7.03
CA THR A 159 -1.91 -27.87 5.72
C THR A 159 -2.17 -26.44 5.24
N ILE A 160 -1.42 -25.98 4.24
CA ILE A 160 -1.61 -24.63 3.66
C ILE A 160 -3.04 -24.44 3.15
N GLU A 161 -3.56 -25.43 2.42
CA GLU A 161 -4.94 -25.42 1.95
C GLU A 161 -5.93 -25.54 3.11
N GLY A 162 -5.64 -26.43 4.07
CA GLY A 162 -6.46 -26.68 5.24
C GLY A 162 -6.59 -25.48 6.18
N TYR A 163 -5.64 -24.53 6.11
CA TYR A 163 -5.67 -23.26 6.83
C TYR A 163 -6.78 -22.31 6.37
N LYS A 164 -7.27 -22.45 5.13
CA LYS A 164 -8.33 -21.62 4.53
C LYS A 164 -8.04 -20.11 4.63
N ALA A 165 -6.92 -19.69 4.04
CA ALA A 165 -6.40 -18.32 4.16
C ALA A 165 -7.37 -17.22 3.70
N VAL A 166 -8.24 -17.51 2.74
CA VAL A 166 -9.19 -16.51 2.19
C VAL A 166 -10.44 -16.33 3.05
N ASP A 167 -10.70 -17.24 3.98
CA ASP A 167 -11.85 -17.19 4.87
C ASP A 167 -11.75 -16.00 5.82
N LYS A 168 -12.90 -15.37 6.10
CA LYS A 168 -13.00 -14.35 7.13
C LYS A 168 -12.59 -14.90 8.48
N LEU A 169 -12.02 -14.03 9.31
CA LEU A 169 -11.65 -14.33 10.68
C LEU A 169 -12.81 -13.99 11.61
N THR A 170 -13.27 -14.95 12.41
CA THR A 170 -14.26 -14.70 13.46
C THR A 170 -13.61 -14.24 14.77
N ARG A 171 -14.40 -13.65 15.67
CA ARG A 171 -13.95 -13.29 17.04
C ARG A 171 -13.43 -14.51 17.80
N ALA A 172 -14.08 -15.66 17.66
CA ALA A 172 -13.66 -16.93 18.25
C ALA A 172 -12.30 -17.41 17.71
N GLU A 173 -12.11 -17.35 16.39
CA GLU A 173 -10.84 -17.71 15.78
C GLU A 173 -9.72 -16.75 16.21
N ALA A 174 -10.00 -15.44 16.27
CA ALA A 174 -9.04 -14.44 16.72
C ALA A 174 -8.49 -14.74 18.13
N VAL A 175 -9.37 -14.97 19.10
CA VAL A 175 -8.94 -15.29 20.48
C VAL A 175 -8.26 -16.66 20.55
N GLN A 176 -8.65 -17.62 19.71
CA GLN A 176 -8.00 -18.93 19.66
C GLN A 176 -6.56 -18.83 19.13
N PHE A 177 -6.31 -18.03 18.09
CA PHE A 177 -4.94 -17.77 17.60
C PHE A 177 -4.07 -17.21 18.72
N ILE A 178 -4.56 -16.19 19.42
CA ILE A 178 -3.82 -15.54 20.50
C ILE A 178 -3.59 -16.51 21.66
N LEU A 179 -4.58 -17.34 22.02
CA LEU A 179 -4.40 -18.38 23.03
C LEU A 179 -3.28 -19.36 22.63
N ASN A 180 -3.28 -19.84 21.38
CA ASN A 180 -2.24 -20.75 20.90
C ASN A 180 -0.85 -20.10 20.99
N MET A 181 -0.73 -18.80 20.67
CA MET A 181 0.51 -18.05 20.81
C MET A 181 0.98 -18.03 22.28
N LYS A 182 0.09 -17.73 23.22
CA LYS A 182 0.44 -17.71 24.65
C LYS A 182 0.80 -19.10 25.18
N GLN A 183 0.12 -20.15 24.74
CA GLN A 183 0.43 -21.54 25.11
C GLN A 183 1.80 -21.99 24.59
N ASN A 184 2.22 -21.49 23.41
CA ASN A 184 3.54 -21.75 22.85
C ASN A 184 4.61 -20.76 23.34
N SER A 185 4.36 -19.98 24.40
CA SER A 185 5.28 -18.98 24.94
C SER A 185 5.79 -17.96 23.90
N PHE A 186 5.00 -17.72 22.85
CA PHE A 186 5.34 -16.83 21.75
C PHE A 186 5.51 -15.41 22.29
N ARG A 187 6.54 -14.68 21.85
CA ARG A 187 6.79 -13.27 22.18
C ARG A 187 6.70 -12.41 20.94
N LEU A 188 6.17 -11.20 21.05
CA LEU A 188 6.16 -10.26 19.92
C LEU A 188 7.52 -9.59 19.80
N HIS A 189 8.09 -9.58 18.59
CA HIS A 189 9.30 -8.82 18.26
C HIS A 189 9.00 -7.83 17.14
N ALA A 190 9.82 -6.76 17.07
CA ALA A 190 9.92 -5.98 15.85
C ALA A 190 10.15 -6.96 14.69
N ALA A 191 9.46 -6.75 13.57
CA ALA A 191 9.76 -7.51 12.38
C ALA A 191 11.27 -7.39 12.12
N PRO A 192 12.02 -8.50 12.09
CA PRO A 192 13.41 -8.44 11.67
C PRO A 192 13.44 -7.63 10.39
N ALA A 193 14.33 -6.64 10.33
CA ALA A 193 14.67 -6.04 9.06
C ALA A 193 14.87 -7.22 8.11
N GLN A 194 14.05 -7.31 7.05
CA GLN A 194 14.21 -8.35 6.04
C GLN A 194 15.69 -8.44 5.80
N SER A 195 16.28 -9.65 5.94
CA SER A 195 17.71 -9.86 5.73
C SER A 195 18.06 -8.99 4.56
N LYS A 196 18.76 -7.87 4.81
CA LYS A 196 19.01 -6.88 3.76
C LYS A 196 19.49 -7.75 2.63
N PRO A 197 18.85 -7.74 1.44
CA PRO A 197 19.47 -8.39 0.31
C PRO A 197 20.92 -7.97 0.42
N SER A 198 21.84 -8.93 0.45
CA SER A 198 23.25 -8.61 0.44
C SER A 198 23.47 -7.96 -0.91
N ILE A 199 23.10 -6.68 -1.03
CA ILE A 199 23.25 -5.85 -2.20
C ILE A 199 24.77 -5.81 -2.29
N PRO A 200 25.38 -6.48 -3.28
CA PRO A 200 26.81 -6.46 -3.43
C PRO A 200 27.21 -5.00 -3.37
N ALA A 201 28.15 -4.67 -2.48
CA ALA A 201 28.45 -3.28 -2.26
C ALA A 201 28.97 -2.69 -3.56
N ALA A 202 28.15 -1.89 -4.25
CA ALA A 202 28.66 -0.97 -5.23
C ALA A 202 29.64 -0.08 -4.45
N ALA A 203 30.93 -0.19 -4.75
CA ALA A 203 31.94 0.59 -4.08
C ALA A 203 31.54 2.08 -4.13
N ASN A 204 31.47 2.73 -2.96
CA ASN A 204 31.42 4.19 -2.76
C ASN A 204 30.25 5.02 -3.34
N ALA A 205 29.19 4.44 -3.91
CA ALA A 205 28.05 5.23 -4.40
C ALA A 205 27.13 5.70 -3.25
N ALA A 206 26.74 6.98 -3.26
CA ALA A 206 25.85 7.58 -2.26
C ALA A 206 24.48 6.89 -2.22
N ILE A 207 23.96 6.50 -3.40
CA ILE A 207 22.72 5.72 -3.53
C ILE A 207 22.89 4.69 -4.66
N SER A 208 22.34 3.49 -4.45
CA SER A 208 22.27 2.46 -5.48
C SER A 208 20.96 1.67 -5.39
N VAL A 209 20.43 1.24 -6.53
CA VAL A 209 19.25 0.37 -6.66
C VAL A 209 19.72 -0.96 -7.27
N LYS A 210 19.47 -2.08 -6.60
CA LYS A 210 19.96 -3.42 -6.98
C LYS A 210 21.47 -3.48 -7.26
N GLY A 211 22.25 -2.67 -6.54
CA GLY A 211 23.70 -2.57 -6.74
C GLY A 211 24.12 -1.80 -8.01
N ILE A 212 23.18 -1.11 -8.66
CA ILE A 212 23.42 -0.20 -9.78
C ILE A 212 23.45 1.25 -9.26
N ALA A 213 24.44 2.02 -9.70
CA ALA A 213 24.59 3.43 -9.39
C ALA A 213 24.52 4.29 -10.67
N ILE A 214 24.30 5.60 -10.49
CA ILE A 214 24.46 6.57 -11.57
C ILE A 214 25.90 6.46 -12.14
N GLY A 215 26.04 6.49 -13.46
CA GLY A 215 27.32 6.37 -14.16
C GLY A 215 27.77 4.95 -14.52
N ASP A 216 27.11 3.91 -13.98
CA ASP A 216 27.33 2.51 -14.40
C ASP A 216 27.05 2.33 -15.91
N THR A 217 27.68 1.33 -16.54
CA THR A 217 27.48 1.02 -17.96
C THR A 217 26.33 0.03 -18.17
N VAL A 218 25.79 -0.02 -19.40
CA VAL A 218 24.74 -0.99 -19.75
C VAL A 218 25.24 -2.44 -19.58
N ASP A 219 26.52 -2.68 -19.88
CA ASP A 219 27.14 -4.00 -19.69
C ASP A 219 27.15 -4.40 -18.21
N SER A 220 27.54 -3.49 -17.30
CA SER A 220 27.51 -3.72 -15.84
C SER A 220 26.09 -3.98 -15.34
N VAL A 221 25.10 -3.24 -15.85
CA VAL A 221 23.69 -3.47 -15.52
C VAL A 221 23.23 -4.86 -16.00
N THR A 222 23.59 -5.23 -17.22
CA THR A 222 23.19 -6.51 -17.82
C THR A 222 23.87 -7.70 -17.14
N GLU A 223 25.14 -7.56 -16.73
CA GLU A 223 25.87 -8.56 -15.96
C GLU A 223 25.21 -8.80 -14.59
N LYS A 224 24.83 -7.73 -13.90
CA LYS A 224 24.26 -7.82 -12.54
C LYS A 224 22.78 -8.24 -12.54
N LEU A 225 21.97 -7.72 -13.46
CA LEU A 225 20.51 -7.84 -13.43
C LEU A 225 19.93 -8.68 -14.57
N GLY A 226 20.73 -9.04 -15.56
CA GLY A 226 20.25 -9.65 -16.80
C GLY A 226 19.49 -8.67 -17.69
N ALA A 227 18.78 -9.23 -18.67
CA ALA A 227 17.99 -8.44 -19.61
C ALA A 227 16.75 -7.83 -18.92
N PRO A 228 16.41 -6.55 -19.22
CA PRO A 228 15.16 -5.97 -18.74
C PRO A 228 13.95 -6.64 -19.39
N ALA A 229 12.82 -6.67 -18.70
CA ALA A 229 11.57 -7.16 -19.26
C ALA A 229 11.01 -6.22 -20.34
N ARG A 230 11.28 -4.92 -20.21
CA ARG A 230 10.80 -3.89 -21.13
C ARG A 230 11.75 -2.69 -21.15
N LYS A 231 11.75 -1.94 -22.25
CA LYS A 231 12.41 -0.63 -22.37
C LYS A 231 11.34 0.42 -22.63
N ASP A 232 11.18 1.36 -21.70
CA ASP A 232 10.14 2.38 -21.73
C ASP A 232 10.74 3.75 -22.00
N ALA A 233 10.08 4.58 -22.82
CA ALA A 233 10.47 5.97 -22.98
C ALA A 233 10.30 6.73 -21.64
N SER A 234 11.20 7.69 -21.37
CA SER A 234 11.09 8.60 -20.24
C SER A 234 10.83 10.05 -20.66
N GLU A 235 10.33 10.83 -19.71
CA GLU A 235 10.15 12.27 -19.81
C GLU A 235 11.45 13.06 -20.03
N TYR A 236 12.60 12.44 -19.72
CA TYR A 236 13.94 13.01 -19.87
C TYR A 236 14.61 12.63 -21.20
N GLY A 237 13.94 11.85 -22.06
CA GLY A 237 14.49 11.40 -23.35
C GLY A 237 15.44 10.19 -23.27
N PHE A 238 15.70 9.66 -22.07
CA PHE A 238 16.37 8.37 -21.89
C PHE A 238 15.35 7.21 -21.92
N HIS A 239 15.82 5.96 -21.83
CA HIS A 239 14.93 4.81 -21.70
C HIS A 239 15.02 4.18 -20.31
N TRP A 240 13.88 3.94 -19.67
CA TRP A 240 13.76 3.11 -18.48
C TRP A 240 13.86 1.63 -18.86
N TYR A 241 14.88 0.95 -18.36
CA TYR A 241 14.99 -0.50 -18.40
C TYR A 241 14.21 -1.05 -17.22
N ILE A 242 13.10 -1.73 -17.51
CA ILE A 242 12.12 -2.18 -16.51
C ILE A 242 12.44 -3.60 -16.07
N TYR A 243 12.64 -3.79 -14.77
CA TYR A 243 12.84 -5.09 -14.12
C TYR A 243 11.63 -5.41 -13.26
N ASN A 244 10.62 -6.08 -13.84
CA ASN A 244 9.33 -6.37 -13.21
C ASN A 244 9.00 -7.87 -13.16
N GLN A 245 10.01 -8.74 -13.32
CA GLN A 245 9.84 -10.19 -13.25
C GLN A 245 9.45 -10.66 -11.84
N ASP A 246 9.91 -9.95 -10.81
CA ASP A 246 9.44 -10.07 -9.42
C ASP A 246 9.07 -8.68 -8.90
N TYR A 247 7.80 -8.48 -8.56
CA TYR A 247 7.30 -7.22 -8.04
C TYR A 247 7.80 -6.88 -6.61
N ASN A 248 8.29 -7.87 -5.84
CA ASN A 248 8.95 -7.58 -4.57
C ASN A 248 10.33 -6.96 -4.76
N ASP A 249 10.95 -7.19 -5.93
CA ASP A 249 12.29 -6.73 -6.30
C ASP A 249 12.26 -5.86 -7.57
N TYR A 250 11.17 -5.09 -7.74
CA TYR A 250 10.95 -4.21 -8.87
C TYR A 250 11.99 -3.10 -8.93
N ALA A 251 12.46 -2.76 -10.12
CA ALA A 251 13.31 -1.59 -10.35
C ALA A 251 13.16 -1.03 -11.76
N GLN A 252 13.47 0.25 -11.92
CA GLN A 252 13.64 0.91 -13.21
C GLN A 252 15.05 1.52 -13.28
N ILE A 253 15.81 1.19 -14.32
CA ILE A 253 17.17 1.70 -14.53
C ILE A 253 17.16 2.58 -15.79
N GLY A 254 17.40 3.88 -15.64
CA GLY A 254 17.36 4.84 -16.73
C GLY A 254 18.68 4.85 -17.49
N ILE A 255 18.65 4.54 -18.79
CA ILE A 255 19.82 4.43 -19.64
C ILE A 255 19.78 5.51 -20.73
N SER A 256 20.86 6.30 -20.80
CA SER A 256 21.14 7.21 -21.92
C SER A 256 22.50 6.88 -22.51
N GLY A 257 22.55 6.61 -23.82
CA GLY A 257 23.74 6.06 -24.47
C GLY A 257 24.17 4.74 -23.81
N ASN A 258 25.41 4.67 -23.31
CA ASN A 258 25.93 3.52 -22.57
C ASN A 258 26.04 3.79 -21.06
N LYS A 259 25.21 4.68 -20.50
CA LYS A 259 25.33 5.11 -19.10
C LYS A 259 24.00 5.10 -18.37
N VAL A 260 24.06 4.69 -17.10
CA VAL A 260 22.97 4.84 -16.14
C VAL A 260 22.87 6.32 -15.72
N VAL A 261 21.72 6.91 -15.95
CA VAL A 261 21.43 8.34 -15.68
C VAL A 261 20.27 8.54 -14.71
N ALA A 262 19.52 7.48 -14.43
CA ALA A 262 18.44 7.52 -13.47
C ALA A 262 18.20 6.15 -12.84
N LEU A 263 17.62 6.13 -11.64
CA LEU A 263 17.23 4.92 -10.92
C LEU A 263 15.87 5.17 -10.27
N TYR A 264 15.04 4.13 -10.20
CA TYR A 264 13.84 4.16 -9.38
C TYR A 264 13.53 2.78 -8.82
N SER A 265 13.09 2.75 -7.57
CA SER A 265 12.49 1.56 -6.97
C SER A 265 11.51 1.91 -5.85
N PRO A 266 10.31 1.32 -5.84
CA PRO A 266 9.41 1.27 -4.70
C PRO A 266 9.62 0.00 -3.87
N SER A 267 10.66 -0.80 -4.10
CA SER A 267 10.96 -2.06 -3.41
C SER A 267 12.12 -1.90 -2.42
N ALA A 268 12.28 -2.81 -1.46
CA ALA A 268 13.37 -2.78 -0.47
C ALA A 268 14.72 -3.29 -1.05
N ASN A 269 15.07 -2.86 -2.25
CA ASN A 269 16.24 -3.32 -3.02
C ASN A 269 17.23 -2.20 -3.34
N TRP A 270 17.18 -1.10 -2.58
CA TRP A 270 18.08 0.03 -2.70
C TRP A 270 18.74 0.34 -1.36
N ARG A 271 19.80 1.12 -1.42
CA ARG A 271 20.58 1.52 -0.24
C ARG A 271 21.07 2.95 -0.39
N THR A 272 21.29 3.60 0.74
CA THR A 272 22.06 4.84 0.80
C THR A 272 23.28 4.68 1.70
N ASP A 273 24.27 5.56 1.50
CA ASP A 273 25.48 5.68 2.30
C ASP A 273 25.23 6.16 3.74
N ARG A 274 24.09 6.81 4.01
CA ARG A 274 23.68 7.32 5.34
C ARG A 274 22.58 6.50 6.00
N GLY A 275 22.36 5.26 5.54
CA GLY A 275 21.51 4.28 6.22
C GLY A 275 20.00 4.48 6.05
N ILE A 276 19.56 5.39 5.18
CA ILE A 276 18.14 5.50 4.82
C ILE A 276 17.74 4.29 3.96
N ALA A 277 16.59 3.70 4.27
CA ALA A 277 16.06 2.52 3.60
C ALA A 277 14.52 2.58 3.48
N ASP A 278 13.93 1.58 2.81
CA ASP A 278 12.48 1.42 2.78
C ASP A 278 11.94 1.30 4.22
N GLY A 279 10.89 2.06 4.54
CA GLY A 279 10.34 2.14 5.88
C GLY A 279 11.01 3.16 6.82
N SER A 280 12.15 3.79 6.46
CA SER A 280 12.73 4.88 7.25
C SER A 280 11.73 6.04 7.39
N GLY A 281 11.70 6.70 8.55
CA GLY A 281 10.81 7.84 8.78
C GLY A 281 11.32 9.10 8.09
N LYS A 282 10.42 9.97 7.60
CA LYS A 282 10.79 11.27 7.01
C LYS A 282 11.73 12.11 7.88
N ALA A 283 11.50 12.14 9.20
CA ALA A 283 12.36 12.89 10.12
C ALA A 283 13.82 12.36 10.15
N GLU A 284 14.01 11.07 9.91
CA GLU A 284 15.34 10.47 9.78
C GLU A 284 16.00 10.91 8.46
N VAL A 285 15.25 10.93 7.36
CA VAL A 285 15.73 11.46 6.07
C VAL A 285 16.18 12.90 6.21
N ASP A 286 15.35 13.75 6.83
CA ASP A 286 15.67 15.16 7.05
C ASP A 286 16.90 15.34 7.96
N LYS A 287 17.06 14.47 8.97
CA LYS A 287 18.26 14.47 9.83
C LYS A 287 19.53 14.11 9.05
N GLN A 288 19.46 13.15 8.13
CA GLN A 288 20.62 12.67 7.38
C GLN A 288 20.99 13.56 6.18
N TYR A 289 19.99 14.15 5.52
CA TYR A 289 20.17 14.87 4.24
C TYR A 289 19.73 16.35 4.29
N GLY A 290 19.25 16.84 5.43
CA GLY A 290 18.86 18.24 5.62
C GLY A 290 17.43 18.53 5.13
N THR A 291 17.19 19.74 4.64
CA THR A 291 15.88 20.12 4.12
C THR A 291 15.79 19.81 2.63
N PRO A 292 14.66 19.26 2.13
CA PRO A 292 14.50 19.03 0.71
C PRO A 292 14.50 20.36 -0.07
N VAL A 293 15.04 20.33 -1.29
CA VAL A 293 15.13 21.52 -2.16
C VAL A 293 13.73 22.00 -2.54
N SER A 294 13.49 23.31 -2.53
CA SER A 294 12.19 23.89 -2.88
C SER A 294 12.00 24.15 -4.38
N PHE A 295 13.10 24.23 -5.12
CA PHE A 295 13.13 24.25 -6.57
C PHE A 295 14.46 23.73 -7.11
N ILE A 296 14.47 23.34 -8.37
CA ILE A 296 15.68 23.08 -9.16
C ILE A 296 15.77 24.16 -10.24
N LEU A 297 16.94 24.79 -10.36
CA LEU A 297 17.20 25.79 -11.40
C LEU A 297 17.62 25.08 -12.69
N LYS A 298 16.85 25.27 -13.76
CA LYS A 298 17.15 24.73 -15.09
C LYS A 298 17.23 25.89 -16.08
N GLY A 299 18.43 26.23 -16.50
CA GLY A 299 18.69 27.50 -17.20
C GLY A 299 18.27 28.69 -16.33
N ASN A 300 17.33 29.49 -16.84
CA ASN A 300 16.77 30.66 -16.12
C ASN A 300 15.43 30.38 -15.43
N THR A 301 14.94 29.14 -15.47
CA THR A 301 13.61 28.78 -14.96
C THR A 301 13.73 28.01 -13.65
N ARG A 302 12.91 28.38 -12.66
CA ARG A 302 12.80 27.64 -11.39
C ARG A 302 11.71 26.60 -11.49
N PHE A 303 12.09 25.33 -11.40
CA PHE A 303 11.18 24.21 -11.38
C PHE A 303 10.87 23.91 -9.93
N MET A 304 9.69 24.29 -9.47
CA MET A 304 9.25 24.05 -8.09
C MET A 304 9.23 22.54 -7.82
N THR A 305 9.91 22.13 -6.77
CA THR A 305 9.97 20.74 -6.29
C THR A 305 9.13 20.60 -5.02
N ASN A 306 8.70 19.38 -4.71
CA ASN A 306 7.86 19.07 -3.54
C ASN A 306 6.51 19.80 -3.55
N TYR A 307 5.86 19.82 -4.70
CA TYR A 307 4.45 20.21 -4.78
C TYR A 307 3.58 19.14 -4.10
N GLY A 308 2.55 19.56 -3.35
CA GLY A 308 1.60 18.66 -2.68
C GLY A 308 1.65 18.73 -1.15
N LYS A 309 1.18 17.66 -0.49
CA LYS A 309 0.97 17.60 0.97
C LYS A 309 2.15 16.96 1.73
N GLY A 310 3.36 17.04 1.19
CA GLY A 310 4.55 16.38 1.77
C GLY A 310 4.68 14.90 1.41
N GLU A 311 4.05 14.46 0.31
CA GLU A 311 4.06 13.07 -0.19
C GLU A 311 5.44 12.62 -0.72
N HIS A 312 6.36 13.57 -0.92
CA HIS A 312 7.74 13.29 -1.32
C HIS A 312 8.66 14.45 -0.89
N GLY A 313 9.96 14.17 -0.83
CA GLY A 313 11.02 15.16 -0.60
C GLY A 313 12.19 14.91 -1.54
N THR A 314 12.59 15.95 -2.27
CA THR A 314 13.74 15.91 -3.18
C THR A 314 14.96 16.56 -2.55
N TYR A 315 16.10 15.88 -2.57
CA TYR A 315 17.35 16.30 -1.95
C TYR A 315 18.47 16.28 -2.99
N GLU A 316 19.42 17.21 -2.88
CA GLU A 316 20.66 17.13 -3.65
C GLU A 316 21.65 16.25 -2.88
N ILE A 317 22.00 15.09 -3.45
CA ILE A 317 22.90 14.12 -2.81
C ILE A 317 23.98 13.77 -3.83
N SER A 318 25.21 14.25 -3.55
CA SER A 318 26.34 14.09 -4.46
C SER A 318 26.04 14.68 -5.86
N ASP A 319 26.14 13.89 -6.92
CA ASP A 319 25.90 14.27 -8.31
C ASP A 319 24.48 13.95 -8.81
N ALA A 320 23.51 13.82 -7.92
CA ALA A 320 22.12 13.51 -8.26
C ALA A 320 21.08 14.29 -7.43
N TYR A 321 19.88 14.42 -8.01
CA TYR A 321 18.67 14.77 -7.29
C TYR A 321 17.94 13.49 -6.90
N VAL A 322 17.65 13.36 -5.60
CA VAL A 322 17.09 12.16 -5.00
C VAL A 322 15.75 12.49 -4.39
N THR A 323 14.70 11.87 -4.90
CA THR A 323 13.35 12.00 -4.37
C THR A 323 13.00 10.76 -3.55
N PHE A 324 12.76 10.96 -2.25
CA PHE A 324 12.15 9.96 -1.38
C PHE A 324 10.64 10.17 -1.38
N PHE A 325 9.88 9.10 -1.61
CA PHE A 325 8.41 9.13 -1.57
C PHE A 325 7.92 8.62 -0.22
N TYR A 326 6.97 9.32 0.38
CA TYR A 326 6.46 9.06 1.71
C TYR A 326 5.02 8.54 1.67
N ASP A 327 4.71 7.57 2.53
CA ASP A 327 3.35 7.14 2.78
C ASP A 327 2.79 7.88 4.00
N LEU A 328 1.94 8.88 3.74
CA LEU A 328 1.32 9.72 4.76
C LEU A 328 0.35 8.92 5.65
N HIS A 329 -0.13 7.78 5.18
CA HIS A 329 -1.03 6.89 5.91
C HIS A 329 -0.28 5.86 6.77
N ARG A 330 1.06 5.90 6.77
CA ARG A 330 1.94 5.02 7.55
C ARG A 330 3.02 5.83 8.29
N SER A 331 2.63 6.93 8.93
CA SER A 331 3.53 7.77 9.73
C SER A 331 4.70 8.37 8.92
N ASN A 332 4.48 8.73 7.66
CA ASN A 332 5.46 9.38 6.78
C ASN A 332 6.73 8.55 6.57
N VAL A 333 6.59 7.24 6.40
CA VAL A 333 7.72 6.35 6.08
C VAL A 333 8.04 6.37 4.59
N VAL A 334 9.31 6.19 4.26
CA VAL A 334 9.79 6.04 2.88
C VAL A 334 9.22 4.77 2.27
N THR A 335 8.70 4.88 1.05
CA THR A 335 8.14 3.75 0.29
C THR A 335 8.73 3.58 -1.10
N GLY A 336 9.58 4.51 -1.52
CA GLY A 336 10.35 4.41 -2.75
C GLY A 336 11.36 5.53 -2.88
N VAL A 337 12.31 5.33 -3.78
CA VAL A 337 13.36 6.30 -4.12
C VAL A 337 13.42 6.47 -5.64
N GLN A 338 13.53 7.72 -6.09
CA GLN A 338 13.94 8.08 -7.44
C GLN A 338 15.27 8.84 -7.35
N VAL A 339 16.21 8.50 -8.22
CA VAL A 339 17.50 9.17 -8.35
C VAL A 339 17.62 9.61 -9.80
N ILE A 340 17.74 10.91 -10.04
CA ILE A 340 18.03 11.47 -11.37
C ILE A 340 19.40 12.14 -11.30
N GLY A 341 20.33 11.75 -12.18
CA GLY A 341 21.64 12.39 -12.25
C GLY A 341 21.51 13.88 -12.53
N LYS A 342 22.33 14.71 -11.87
CA LYS A 342 22.19 16.17 -11.90
C LYS A 342 22.21 16.74 -13.32
N SER A 343 23.11 16.23 -14.17
CA SER A 343 23.19 16.62 -15.58
C SER A 343 21.94 16.27 -16.38
N THR A 344 21.28 15.15 -16.06
CA THR A 344 20.03 14.71 -16.69
C THR A 344 18.83 15.51 -16.19
N GLU A 345 18.81 15.84 -14.91
CA GLU A 345 17.74 16.65 -14.32
C GLU A 345 17.74 18.06 -14.91
N ILE A 346 18.91 18.70 -15.00
CA ILE A 346 19.06 20.06 -15.51
C ILE A 346 18.94 20.16 -17.04
N SER A 347 19.09 19.05 -17.77
CA SER A 347 18.91 19.02 -19.22
C SER A 347 17.44 19.00 -19.65
N LEU A 348 16.49 18.84 -18.72
CA LEU A 348 15.07 18.86 -19.04
C LEU A 348 14.64 20.28 -19.48
N GLU A 349 14.27 20.41 -20.75
CA GLU A 349 13.97 21.71 -21.37
C GLU A 349 12.60 22.30 -20.95
N ALA A 350 11.67 21.44 -20.51
CA ALA A 350 10.30 21.84 -20.13
C ALA A 350 9.78 21.03 -18.94
N PHE A 351 8.85 21.60 -18.17
CA PHE A 351 8.26 20.94 -16.99
C PHE A 351 7.45 19.69 -17.35
N TYR A 352 6.78 19.70 -18.51
CA TYR A 352 6.12 18.53 -19.06
C TYR A 352 6.86 18.05 -20.32
N PRO A 353 7.01 16.73 -20.51
CA PRO A 353 7.66 16.20 -21.68
C PRO A 353 6.80 16.42 -22.93
N LYS A 354 7.46 16.42 -24.09
CA LYS A 354 6.75 16.40 -25.37
C LYS A 354 5.96 15.09 -25.50
N ALA A 355 4.67 15.22 -25.82
CA ALA A 355 3.79 14.09 -26.02
C ALA A 355 4.32 13.13 -27.10
N SER A 356 4.26 11.83 -26.82
CA SER A 356 4.43 10.78 -27.82
C SER A 356 3.62 9.55 -27.41
N ASP A 357 3.19 8.77 -28.41
CA ASP A 357 2.48 7.51 -28.15
C ASP A 357 3.34 6.55 -27.33
N ALA A 358 4.64 6.46 -27.63
CA ALA A 358 5.58 5.63 -26.90
C ALA A 358 5.63 5.99 -25.39
N LEU A 359 5.65 7.29 -25.06
CA LEU A 359 5.66 7.76 -23.68
C LEU A 359 4.30 7.51 -22.98
N ALA A 360 3.18 7.70 -23.68
CA ALA A 360 1.86 7.36 -23.14
C ALA A 360 1.76 5.87 -22.80
N ARG A 361 2.21 5.00 -23.71
CA ARG A 361 2.24 3.54 -23.48
C ARG A 361 3.18 3.16 -22.34
N ALA A 362 4.35 3.80 -22.25
CA ALA A 362 5.26 3.61 -21.12
C ALA A 362 4.57 3.94 -19.79
N TYR A 363 3.89 5.09 -19.69
CA TYR A 363 3.20 5.48 -18.46
C TYR A 363 2.05 4.54 -18.09
N GLU A 364 1.30 4.04 -19.07
CA GLU A 364 0.26 3.04 -18.86
C GLU A 364 0.82 1.74 -18.26
N ARG A 365 1.91 1.23 -18.83
CA ARG A 365 2.54 -0.02 -18.38
C ARG A 365 3.28 0.14 -17.06
N GLN A 366 3.97 1.25 -16.84
CA GLN A 366 4.56 1.57 -15.55
C GLN A 366 3.48 1.68 -14.47
N SER A 367 2.33 2.30 -14.76
CA SER A 367 1.26 2.46 -13.76
C SER A 367 0.74 1.13 -13.20
N ILE A 368 0.57 0.09 -14.03
CA ILE A 368 0.20 -1.24 -13.52
C ILE A 368 1.36 -1.91 -12.78
N ASP A 369 2.59 -1.75 -13.27
CA ASP A 369 3.77 -2.34 -12.63
C ASP A 369 3.98 -1.77 -11.21
N LEU A 370 3.82 -0.45 -11.06
CA LEU A 370 3.88 0.24 -9.77
C LEU A 370 2.74 -0.18 -8.83
N ALA A 371 1.52 -0.31 -9.35
CA ALA A 371 0.40 -0.85 -8.59
C ALA A 371 0.71 -2.26 -8.05
N ASN A 372 1.29 -3.12 -8.91
CA ASN A 372 1.65 -4.48 -8.53
C ASN A 372 2.84 -4.54 -7.56
N ALA A 373 3.83 -3.66 -7.68
CA ALA A 373 4.92 -3.54 -6.71
C ALA A 373 4.41 -3.13 -5.32
N GLY A 374 3.52 -2.14 -5.25
CA GLY A 374 2.88 -1.74 -3.99
C GLY A 374 2.04 -2.85 -3.37
N ARG A 375 1.37 -3.66 -4.21
CA ARG A 375 0.61 -4.85 -3.79
C ARG A 375 1.51 -5.96 -3.27
N ALA A 376 2.62 -6.24 -3.95
CA ALA A 376 3.57 -7.29 -3.58
C ALA A 376 4.15 -7.06 -2.18
N LYS A 377 4.47 -5.82 -1.82
CA LYS A 377 4.89 -5.43 -0.45
C LYS A 377 3.92 -5.84 0.65
N LEU A 378 2.64 -5.94 0.34
CA LEU A 378 1.59 -6.36 1.28
C LEU A 378 1.16 -7.83 1.05
N GLY A 379 1.88 -8.54 0.18
CA GLY A 379 1.59 -9.90 -0.29
C GLY A 379 0.29 -9.99 -1.11
N LEU A 380 -0.24 -8.90 -1.63
CA LEU A 380 -1.46 -8.94 -2.44
C LEU A 380 -1.16 -9.51 -3.82
N ALA A 381 -2.09 -10.30 -4.37
CA ALA A 381 -1.96 -10.85 -5.72
C ALA A 381 -1.89 -9.71 -6.75
N PRO A 382 -0.99 -9.77 -7.75
CA PRO A 382 -0.89 -8.74 -8.78
C PRO A 382 -2.16 -8.69 -9.63
N PHE A 383 -2.50 -7.50 -10.12
CA PHE A 383 -3.48 -7.34 -11.18
C PHE A 383 -2.90 -7.87 -12.49
N ALA A 384 -3.74 -8.53 -13.29
CA ALA A 384 -3.41 -8.85 -14.66
C ALA A 384 -3.82 -7.70 -15.59
N TRP A 385 -2.92 -7.33 -16.50
CA TRP A 385 -3.22 -6.35 -17.54
C TRP A 385 -4.38 -6.82 -18.42
N ASP A 386 -5.18 -5.87 -18.89
CA ASP A 386 -6.26 -6.11 -19.83
C ASP A 386 -6.35 -4.95 -20.84
N ASP A 387 -6.19 -5.26 -22.12
CA ASP A 387 -6.14 -4.26 -23.18
C ASP A 387 -7.50 -3.61 -23.47
N ALA A 388 -8.61 -4.33 -23.28
CA ALA A 388 -9.94 -3.81 -23.54
C ALA A 388 -10.28 -2.68 -22.55
N ILE A 389 -10.04 -2.93 -21.26
CA ILE A 389 -10.28 -1.91 -20.23
C ILE A 389 -9.24 -0.77 -20.27
N ALA A 390 -8.00 -1.04 -20.69
CA ALA A 390 -7.02 0.01 -20.95
C ALA A 390 -7.43 0.91 -22.13
N SER A 391 -8.14 0.37 -23.14
CA SER A 391 -8.74 1.15 -24.22
C SER A 391 -9.81 2.10 -23.70
N THR A 392 -10.75 1.60 -22.89
CA THR A 392 -11.78 2.41 -22.23
C THR A 392 -11.19 3.52 -21.37
N ALA A 393 -10.18 3.19 -20.56
CA ALA A 393 -9.48 4.16 -19.71
C ALA A 393 -8.82 5.28 -20.54
N ARG A 394 -8.21 4.94 -21.69
CA ARG A 394 -7.56 5.93 -22.57
C ARG A 394 -8.56 6.86 -23.23
N LYS A 395 -9.72 6.34 -23.65
CA LYS A 395 -10.82 7.17 -24.16
C LYS A 395 -11.27 8.21 -23.11
N HIS A 396 -11.34 7.81 -21.83
CA HIS A 396 -11.71 8.75 -20.77
C HIS A 396 -10.64 9.82 -20.51
N SER A 397 -9.36 9.44 -20.46
CA SER A 397 -8.26 10.42 -20.37
C SER A 397 -8.24 11.41 -21.55
N GLN A 398 -8.50 10.91 -22.77
CA GLN A 398 -8.65 11.75 -23.97
C GLN A 398 -9.85 12.70 -23.86
N ASP A 399 -11.00 12.19 -23.39
CA ASP A 399 -12.23 12.97 -23.24
C ASP A 399 -12.06 14.11 -22.24
N MET A 400 -11.49 13.82 -21.06
CA MET A 400 -11.15 14.82 -20.03
C MET A 400 -10.24 15.92 -20.57
N ALA A 401 -9.18 15.55 -21.30
CA ALA A 401 -8.24 16.50 -21.88
C ALA A 401 -8.86 17.37 -22.97
N ALA A 402 -9.59 16.75 -23.91
CA ALA A 402 -10.18 17.43 -25.06
C ALA A 402 -11.31 18.39 -24.66
N LYS A 403 -12.13 18.01 -23.67
CA LYS A 403 -13.28 18.80 -23.20
C LYS A 403 -12.96 19.68 -21.99
N GLY A 404 -11.76 19.56 -21.42
CA GLY A 404 -11.26 20.43 -20.36
C GLY A 404 -11.98 20.26 -19.02
N TYR A 405 -12.27 19.02 -18.63
CA TYR A 405 -12.84 18.67 -17.32
C TYR A 405 -12.01 17.59 -16.61
N PHE A 406 -12.29 17.34 -15.34
CA PHE A 406 -11.66 16.29 -14.54
C PHE A 406 -12.69 15.70 -13.57
N ASP A 407 -13.34 14.62 -13.98
CA ASP A 407 -14.40 13.94 -13.21
C ASP A 407 -14.48 12.45 -13.62
N HIS A 408 -15.03 11.62 -12.73
CA HIS A 408 -15.32 10.22 -13.01
C HIS A 408 -16.45 10.06 -14.03
N SER A 409 -17.46 10.93 -13.99
CA SER A 409 -18.55 10.97 -14.96
C SER A 409 -18.17 11.88 -16.12
N ASN A 410 -18.36 11.42 -17.35
CA ASN A 410 -18.09 12.29 -18.50
C ASN A 410 -19.20 13.33 -18.69
N LEU A 411 -18.96 14.33 -19.55
CA LEU A 411 -19.94 15.39 -19.82
C LEU A 411 -21.23 14.91 -20.54
N SER A 412 -21.28 13.64 -20.95
CA SER A 412 -22.49 12.97 -21.45
C SER A 412 -23.27 12.25 -20.34
N GLY A 413 -22.83 12.36 -19.09
CA GLY A 413 -23.45 11.74 -17.92
C GLY A 413 -23.10 10.27 -17.70
N LEU A 414 -22.15 9.70 -18.46
CA LEU A 414 -21.75 8.30 -18.34
C LEU A 414 -20.73 8.14 -17.22
N SER A 415 -21.03 7.26 -16.27
CA SER A 415 -20.11 6.81 -15.22
C SER A 415 -18.97 5.94 -15.80
N PRO A 416 -17.93 5.63 -15.03
CA PRO A 416 -16.88 4.69 -15.46
C PRO A 416 -17.45 3.33 -15.89
N PHE A 417 -18.50 2.88 -15.19
CA PHE A 417 -19.14 1.60 -15.43
C PHE A 417 -19.95 1.59 -16.71
N ASP A 418 -20.69 2.68 -16.99
CA ASP A 418 -21.42 2.83 -18.25
C ASP A 418 -20.44 2.81 -19.45
N ARG A 419 -19.29 3.49 -19.33
CA ARG A 419 -18.25 3.48 -20.36
C ARG A 419 -17.68 2.08 -20.58
N MET A 420 -17.43 1.33 -19.50
CA MET A 420 -16.95 -0.04 -19.57
C MET A 420 -17.97 -0.98 -20.22
N GLU A 421 -19.25 -0.87 -19.85
CA GLU A 421 -20.33 -1.68 -20.44
C GLU A 421 -20.56 -1.36 -21.92
N GLN A 422 -20.50 -0.07 -22.31
CA GLN A 422 -20.58 0.34 -23.72
C GLN A 422 -19.45 -0.21 -24.57
N ASP A 423 -18.26 -0.35 -23.98
CA ASP A 423 -17.11 -1.00 -24.62
C ASP A 423 -17.16 -2.54 -24.55
N GLY A 424 -18.26 -3.11 -24.06
CA GLY A 424 -18.54 -4.55 -24.06
C GLY A 424 -17.98 -5.32 -22.87
N LEU A 425 -17.46 -4.65 -21.84
CA LEU A 425 -16.95 -5.30 -20.64
C LEU A 425 -18.09 -5.78 -19.74
N ARG A 426 -17.95 -6.98 -19.18
CA ARG A 426 -18.82 -7.55 -18.15
C ARG A 426 -17.99 -7.77 -16.90
N PHE A 427 -18.54 -7.39 -15.74
CA PHE A 427 -17.83 -7.45 -14.48
C PHE A 427 -18.78 -7.61 -13.30
N ARG A 428 -18.29 -8.24 -12.23
CA ARG A 428 -18.97 -8.38 -10.94
C ARG A 428 -18.63 -7.26 -9.96
N ALA A 429 -17.48 -6.62 -10.16
CA ALA A 429 -17.03 -5.46 -9.41
C ALA A 429 -16.07 -4.66 -10.29
N ALA A 430 -16.15 -3.34 -10.21
CA ALA A 430 -15.23 -2.43 -10.88
C ALA A 430 -14.96 -1.17 -10.04
N ALA A 431 -13.88 -0.48 -10.36
CA ALA A 431 -13.55 0.82 -9.78
C ALA A 431 -12.69 1.64 -10.76
N GLU A 432 -12.61 2.95 -10.53
CA GLU A 432 -11.77 3.87 -11.31
C GLU A 432 -10.92 4.74 -10.37
N ASN A 433 -9.66 4.96 -10.73
CA ASN A 433 -8.86 6.08 -10.24
C ASN A 433 -8.55 7.02 -11.40
N ILE A 434 -8.59 8.34 -11.16
CA ILE A 434 -8.14 9.34 -12.12
C ILE A 434 -7.07 10.24 -11.50
N ALA A 435 -6.16 10.75 -12.33
CA ALA A 435 -5.18 11.76 -11.93
C ALA A 435 -4.91 12.70 -13.11
N ALA A 436 -4.54 13.95 -12.82
CA ALA A 436 -4.12 14.90 -13.84
C ALA A 436 -3.09 15.89 -13.30
N GLY A 437 -2.13 16.28 -14.16
CA GLY A 437 -1.05 17.20 -13.82
C GLY A 437 0.22 16.55 -13.24
N GLN A 438 0.22 15.25 -12.96
CA GLN A 438 1.43 14.55 -12.53
C GLN A 438 2.37 14.34 -13.71
N THR A 439 3.65 14.64 -13.50
CA THR A 439 4.71 14.65 -14.52
C THR A 439 5.08 13.26 -15.02
N SER A 440 4.90 12.21 -14.19
CA SER A 440 5.13 10.82 -14.57
C SER A 440 4.22 9.82 -13.86
N ALA A 441 4.20 8.58 -14.37
CA ALA A 441 3.51 7.46 -13.75
C ALA A 441 3.97 7.19 -12.30
N ILE A 442 5.25 7.45 -11.98
CA ILE A 442 5.80 7.34 -10.62
C ILE A 442 5.09 8.31 -9.67
N PHE A 443 5.01 9.59 -10.06
CA PHE A 443 4.34 10.61 -9.24
C PHE A 443 2.82 10.38 -9.16
N ALA A 444 2.18 9.97 -10.26
CA ALA A 444 0.76 9.61 -10.26
C ALA A 444 0.47 8.46 -9.29
N HIS A 445 1.29 7.40 -9.31
CA HIS A 445 1.15 6.26 -8.41
C HIS A 445 1.25 6.65 -6.93
N HIS A 446 2.28 7.41 -6.57
CA HIS A 446 2.47 7.87 -5.18
C HIS A 446 1.36 8.82 -4.73
N GLY A 447 0.83 9.66 -5.63
CA GLY A 447 -0.35 10.49 -5.36
C GLY A 447 -1.61 9.65 -5.09
N TRP A 448 -1.87 8.60 -5.87
CA TRP A 448 -2.98 7.68 -5.60
C TRP A 448 -2.81 6.93 -4.29
N MET A 449 -1.61 6.44 -3.97
CA MET A 449 -1.35 5.75 -2.71
C MET A 449 -1.54 6.65 -1.49
N ASN A 450 -1.35 7.97 -1.64
CA ASN A 450 -1.59 8.95 -0.58
C ASN A 450 -3.03 9.50 -0.54
N SER A 451 -3.93 8.98 -1.36
CA SER A 451 -5.35 9.30 -1.33
C SER A 451 -6.18 8.09 -0.91
N GLU A 452 -6.89 8.19 0.22
CA GLU A 452 -7.56 7.03 0.83
C GLU A 452 -8.54 6.32 -0.12
N GLY A 453 -9.30 7.07 -0.91
CA GLY A 453 -10.22 6.51 -1.92
C GLY A 453 -9.49 5.73 -3.01
N HIS A 454 -8.46 6.32 -3.60
CA HIS A 454 -7.68 5.69 -4.66
C HIS A 454 -6.86 4.49 -4.16
N ARG A 455 -6.30 4.61 -2.95
CA ARG A 455 -5.55 3.56 -2.26
C ARG A 455 -6.42 2.32 -2.02
N LYS A 456 -7.69 2.50 -1.63
CA LYS A 456 -8.64 1.38 -1.47
C LYS A 456 -8.79 0.55 -2.75
N ASN A 457 -8.79 1.19 -3.92
CA ASN A 457 -8.87 0.49 -5.21
C ASN A 457 -7.55 -0.26 -5.50
N LEU A 458 -6.41 0.39 -5.34
CA LEU A 458 -5.07 -0.20 -5.56
C LEU A 458 -4.80 -1.41 -4.64
N LEU A 459 -5.27 -1.37 -3.40
CA LEU A 459 -5.13 -2.44 -2.41
C LEU A 459 -6.35 -3.38 -2.35
N GLY A 460 -7.32 -3.18 -3.23
CA GLY A 460 -8.56 -3.95 -3.29
C GLY A 460 -8.39 -5.36 -3.85
N SER A 461 -9.50 -6.10 -3.95
CA SER A 461 -9.54 -7.50 -4.39
C SER A 461 -9.82 -7.70 -5.90
N PHE A 462 -9.72 -6.63 -6.71
CA PHE A 462 -9.87 -6.69 -8.16
C PHE A 462 -8.83 -7.61 -8.81
N LYS A 463 -9.14 -8.14 -10.00
CA LYS A 463 -8.29 -9.11 -10.71
C LYS A 463 -7.57 -8.51 -11.91
N ARG A 464 -8.19 -7.53 -12.55
CA ARG A 464 -7.72 -6.90 -13.78
C ARG A 464 -7.53 -5.41 -13.57
N LEU A 465 -6.54 -4.85 -14.26
CA LEU A 465 -6.28 -3.42 -14.32
C LEU A 465 -5.89 -3.05 -15.75
N GLY A 466 -6.53 -2.03 -16.30
CA GLY A 466 -6.05 -1.33 -17.48
C GLY A 466 -5.89 0.14 -17.19
N VAL A 467 -4.84 0.71 -17.75
CA VAL A 467 -4.49 2.12 -17.57
C VAL A 467 -4.52 2.81 -18.92
N GLY A 468 -5.12 4.00 -18.94
CA GLY A 468 -5.11 4.91 -20.07
C GLY A 468 -4.40 6.20 -19.70
N VAL A 469 -3.52 6.68 -20.59
CA VAL A 469 -2.84 7.95 -20.42
C VAL A 469 -3.01 8.81 -21.67
N HIS A 470 -3.25 10.10 -21.46
CA HIS A 470 -3.29 11.08 -22.54
C HIS A 470 -2.53 12.35 -22.18
N PHE A 471 -1.67 12.79 -23.09
CA PHE A 471 -0.96 14.07 -23.00
C PHE A 471 -1.74 15.15 -23.73
N GLY A 472 -1.81 16.35 -23.14
CA GLY A 472 -2.55 17.50 -23.65
C GLY A 472 -3.54 18.03 -22.62
N GLY A 473 -4.42 18.94 -23.07
CA GLY A 473 -5.42 19.59 -22.23
C GLY A 473 -4.85 20.57 -21.19
N LYS A 474 -5.73 21.18 -20.40
CA LYS A 474 -5.36 22.25 -19.44
C LYS A 474 -4.46 21.75 -18.31
N LEU A 475 -4.56 20.47 -17.95
CA LEU A 475 -3.77 19.84 -16.89
C LEU A 475 -2.57 19.05 -17.43
N ASN A 476 -2.23 19.20 -18.71
CA ASN A 476 -1.07 18.61 -19.42
C ASN A 476 -1.03 17.09 -19.56
N ILE A 477 -1.33 16.32 -18.52
CA ILE A 477 -1.32 14.85 -18.58
C ILE A 477 -2.51 14.34 -17.76
N TYR A 478 -3.27 13.41 -18.34
CA TYR A 478 -4.43 12.77 -17.74
C TYR A 478 -4.19 11.27 -17.66
N TYR A 479 -4.50 10.69 -16.51
CA TYR A 479 -4.37 9.27 -16.22
C TYR A 479 -5.72 8.71 -15.77
N THR A 480 -6.05 7.50 -16.22
CA THR A 480 -7.21 6.73 -15.77
C THR A 480 -6.79 5.29 -15.50
N GLN A 481 -7.03 4.79 -14.29
CA GLN A 481 -6.90 3.38 -13.93
C GLN A 481 -8.29 2.78 -13.78
N ASN A 482 -8.63 1.77 -14.57
CA ASN A 482 -9.87 1.04 -14.45
C ASN A 482 -9.60 -0.38 -13.96
N PHE A 483 -10.19 -0.73 -12.82
CA PHE A 483 -10.06 -2.03 -12.16
C PHE A 483 -11.33 -2.84 -12.36
N TYR A 484 -11.21 -4.15 -12.55
CA TYR A 484 -12.39 -5.00 -12.54
C TYR A 484 -12.13 -6.46 -12.16
N THR A 485 -13.22 -7.16 -11.84
CA THR A 485 -13.29 -8.61 -11.70
C THR A 485 -14.34 -9.14 -12.67
N PRO A 486 -13.96 -9.98 -13.66
CA PRO A 486 -14.90 -10.58 -14.63
C PRO A 486 -16.04 -11.34 -13.95
#